data_AF-I7BF82-F1
#
_entry.id   AF-I7BF82-F1
#
_cell.length_a   1.000
_cell.length_b   1.000
_cell.length_c   1.000
_cell.angle_alpha   90.00
_cell.angle_beta   90.00
_cell.angle_gamma   90.00
#
_symmetry.space_group_name_H-M   'P 1'
#
loop_
_entity.id
_entity.type
_entity.pdbx_description
1 polymer ?
#
loop_
_entity_poly.entity_id
_entity_poly.type
_entity_poly.pdbx_seq_one_letter_code
_entity_poly.pdbx_strand_id
1 'polypeptide(L)'
;MAQLLEESECFGLSFSNWINHHISYIEALNVWLQNCILQPRERFKSRKPFCPLRALAPPIFVLCRDWCAGIKALPSEELSHTIKNFVSDLRCMVEQQDKELHEKQNSAVASIGGETESKTNEDSEDDSLHLCCIHASLTKLVHQLTKFSEASLKSYEDIRQKSETAQTAYHNCMSIRTGKIRSSNINFLFLPKINRKSKMIS
;
A
#
# COMPACT_ATOMS: atom_id res chain seq x y z
N MET A 1 -2.70 28.02 15.77
CA MET A 1 -1.74 27.42 14.81
C MET A 1 -0.93 26.28 15.42
N ALA A 2 -0.40 26.40 16.64
CA ALA A 2 0.43 25.37 17.29
C ALA A 2 -0.17 23.94 17.31
N GLN A 3 -1.46 23.78 17.66
CA GLN A 3 -2.11 22.46 17.66
C GLN A 3 -2.14 21.82 16.26
N LEU A 4 -2.42 22.59 15.21
CA LEU A 4 -2.42 22.07 13.84
C LEU A 4 -1.03 21.59 13.42
N LEU A 5 0.02 22.30 13.84
CA LEU A 5 1.40 21.91 13.59
C LEU A 5 1.72 20.57 14.26
N GLU A 6 1.41 20.41 15.55
CA GLU A 6 1.65 19.17 16.31
C GLU A 6 0.92 17.97 15.69
N GLU A 7 -0.36 18.13 15.35
CA GLU A 7 -1.16 17.09 14.70
C GLU A 7 -0.59 16.71 13.32
N SER A 8 -0.10 17.69 12.56
CA SER A 8 0.47 17.47 11.23
C SER A 8 1.82 16.75 11.29
N GLU A 9 2.64 17.08 12.28
CA GLU A 9 3.90 16.39 12.56
C GLU A 9 3.63 14.93 12.98
N CYS A 10 2.69 14.73 13.89
CA CYS A 10 2.27 13.39 14.32
C CYS A 10 1.73 12.56 13.14
N PHE A 11 0.91 13.16 12.28
CA PHE A 11 0.40 12.52 11.07
C PHE A 11 1.53 12.13 10.11
N GLY A 12 2.47 13.03 9.83
CA GLY A 12 3.59 12.75 8.93
C GLY A 12 4.51 11.62 9.41
N LEU A 13 4.80 11.59 10.72
CA LEU A 13 5.55 10.50 11.34
C LEU A 13 4.76 9.18 11.28
N SER A 14 3.47 9.22 11.60
CA SER A 14 2.60 8.05 11.56
C SER A 14 2.46 7.46 10.16
N PHE A 15 2.30 8.31 9.14
CA PHE A 15 2.25 7.91 7.74
C PHE A 15 3.56 7.24 7.31
N SER A 16 4.70 7.88 7.60
CA SER A 16 6.02 7.35 7.27
C SER A 16 6.26 5.98 7.95
N ASN A 17 5.90 5.85 9.22
CA ASN A 17 5.99 4.58 9.93
C ASN A 17 5.08 3.52 9.32
N TRP A 18 3.82 3.87 9.04
CA TRP A 18 2.85 2.95 8.45
C TRP A 18 3.33 2.39 7.11
N ILE A 19 3.78 3.25 6.18
CA ILE A 19 4.22 2.79 4.86
C ILE A 19 5.47 1.92 4.97
N ASN A 20 6.43 2.28 5.81
CA ASN A 20 7.65 1.51 6.02
C ASN A 20 7.37 0.13 6.62
N HIS A 21 6.49 0.05 7.63
CA HIS A 21 6.07 -1.22 8.20
C HIS A 21 5.30 -2.07 7.18
N HIS A 22 4.44 -1.45 6.37
CA HIS A 22 3.68 -2.15 5.35
C HIS A 22 4.61 -2.77 4.29
N ILE A 23 5.57 -1.99 3.77
CA ILE A 23 6.59 -2.48 2.84
C ILE A 23 7.38 -3.64 3.46
N SER A 24 7.93 -3.44 4.66
CA SER A 24 8.77 -4.43 5.34
C SER A 24 8.03 -5.74 5.61
N TYR A 25 6.76 -5.67 6.01
CA TYR A 25 5.94 -6.85 6.28
C TYR A 25 5.71 -7.68 5.01
N ILE A 26 5.32 -7.03 3.91
CA ILE A 26 5.06 -7.71 2.64
C ILE A 26 6.36 -8.27 2.04
N GLU A 27 7.48 -7.56 2.18
CA GLU A 27 8.79 -8.06 1.82
C GLU A 27 9.17 -9.32 2.60
N ALA A 28 9.03 -9.28 3.93
CA ALA A 28 9.33 -10.42 4.79
C ALA A 28 8.47 -11.64 4.44
N LEU A 29 7.17 -11.44 4.20
CA LEU A 29 6.28 -12.50 3.74
C LEU A 29 6.70 -13.08 2.38
N ASN A 30 7.04 -12.21 1.42
CA ASN A 30 7.47 -12.65 0.10
C ASN A 30 8.77 -13.46 0.20
N VAL A 31 9.77 -12.97 0.94
CA VAL A 31 11.04 -13.68 1.16
C VAL A 31 10.81 -15.01 1.89
N TRP A 32 9.94 -15.05 2.90
CA TRP A 32 9.57 -16.29 3.60
C TRP A 32 8.96 -17.31 2.65
N LEU A 33 8.03 -16.91 1.78
CA LEU A 33 7.45 -17.81 0.78
C LEU A 33 8.52 -18.36 -0.17
N GLN A 34 9.43 -17.52 -0.66
CA GLN A 34 10.50 -17.96 -1.56
C GLN A 34 11.46 -18.93 -0.86
N ASN A 35 11.85 -18.64 0.37
CA ASN A 35 12.89 -19.41 1.06
C ASN A 35 12.36 -20.66 1.76
N CYS A 36 11.15 -20.61 2.29
CA CYS A 36 10.60 -21.68 3.13
C CYS A 36 9.63 -22.59 2.36
N ILE A 37 8.98 -22.10 1.29
CA ILE A 37 7.98 -22.86 0.55
C ILE A 37 8.47 -23.31 -0.83
N LEU A 38 9.29 -22.51 -1.55
CA LEU A 38 9.86 -22.91 -2.84
C LEU A 38 11.14 -23.76 -2.75
N GLN A 39 11.45 -24.34 -1.58
CA GLN A 39 12.68 -25.13 -1.40
C GLN A 39 12.90 -26.15 -2.53
N PRO A 40 14.17 -26.42 -2.88
CA PRO A 40 14.57 -26.86 -4.21
C PRO A 40 13.79 -28.08 -4.65
N ARG A 41 13.46 -28.11 -5.95
CA ARG A 41 12.88 -29.22 -6.69
C ARG A 41 13.80 -30.46 -6.66
N GLU A 42 14.04 -31.02 -5.48
CA GLU A 42 14.79 -32.25 -5.30
C GLU A 42 13.90 -33.42 -5.76
N ARG A 43 14.21 -33.88 -6.98
CA ARG A 43 14.14 -35.30 -7.34
C ARG A 43 12.77 -35.97 -7.38
N PHE A 44 11.73 -35.33 -7.91
CA PHE A 44 10.70 -36.13 -8.59
C PHE A 44 11.19 -36.48 -10.00
N LYS A 45 11.97 -37.58 -10.10
CA LYS A 45 12.34 -38.28 -11.36
C LYS A 45 11.11 -38.88 -12.07
N SER A 46 9.93 -38.28 -11.96
CA SER A 46 8.75 -38.72 -12.67
C SER A 46 8.75 -38.12 -14.07
N ARG A 47 8.85 -39.02 -15.05
CA ARG A 47 9.11 -38.80 -16.48
C ARG A 47 7.93 -38.17 -17.23
N LYS A 48 7.15 -37.27 -16.61
CA LYS A 48 6.14 -36.46 -17.32
C LYS A 48 6.73 -35.07 -17.63
N PRO A 49 7.15 -34.81 -18.89
CA PRO A 49 7.96 -33.64 -19.25
C PRO A 49 7.20 -32.31 -19.22
N PHE A 50 5.86 -32.32 -19.23
CA PHE A 50 5.07 -31.10 -19.13
C PHE A 50 3.96 -31.29 -18.09
N CYS A 51 4.15 -30.66 -16.94
CA CYS A 51 3.02 -30.36 -16.08
C CYS A 51 2.93 -28.84 -16.02
N PRO A 52 1.86 -28.23 -16.56
CA PRO A 52 1.64 -26.78 -16.49
C PRO A 52 1.72 -26.24 -15.06
N LEU A 53 1.35 -27.05 -14.06
CA LEU A 53 1.49 -26.73 -12.63
C LEU A 53 2.94 -26.47 -12.18
N ARG A 54 3.96 -26.93 -12.93
CA ARG A 54 5.37 -26.59 -12.66
C ARG A 54 5.73 -25.17 -13.14
N ALA A 55 5.01 -24.66 -14.12
CA ALA A 55 5.14 -23.28 -14.58
C ALA A 55 4.24 -22.34 -13.78
N LEU A 56 3.10 -22.85 -13.31
CA LEU A 56 2.12 -22.07 -12.55
C LEU A 56 2.35 -22.23 -11.04
N ALA A 57 3.11 -21.29 -10.46
CA ALA A 57 3.28 -21.20 -9.01
C ALA A 57 1.90 -21.08 -8.32
N PRO A 58 1.75 -21.62 -7.09
CA PRO A 58 0.54 -21.41 -6.31
C PRO A 58 0.17 -19.91 -6.26
N PRO A 59 -1.12 -19.53 -6.34
CA PRO A 59 -1.54 -18.15 -6.50
C PRO A 59 -1.00 -17.18 -5.44
N ILE A 60 -0.71 -17.67 -4.24
CA ILE A 60 -0.10 -16.89 -3.15
C ILE A 60 1.27 -16.29 -3.53
N PHE A 61 2.08 -16.98 -4.35
CA PHE A 61 3.35 -16.46 -4.82
C PHE A 61 3.19 -15.26 -5.75
N VAL A 62 2.18 -15.32 -6.63
CA VAL A 62 1.84 -14.22 -7.53
C VAL A 62 1.33 -13.04 -6.71
N LEU A 63 0.41 -13.30 -5.77
CA LEU A 63 -0.15 -12.27 -4.88
C LEU A 63 0.94 -11.53 -4.10
N CYS A 64 1.79 -12.24 -3.35
CA CYS A 64 2.80 -11.60 -2.50
C CYS A 64 3.89 -10.89 -3.32
N ARG A 65 4.30 -11.46 -4.46
CA ARG A 65 5.27 -10.81 -5.36
C ARG A 65 4.71 -9.52 -5.94
N ASP A 66 3.50 -9.58 -6.51
CA ASP A 66 2.89 -8.43 -7.18
C ASP A 66 2.46 -7.36 -6.16
N TRP A 67 2.06 -7.76 -4.96
CA TRP A 67 1.81 -6.83 -3.85
C TRP A 67 3.10 -6.14 -3.38
N CYS A 68 4.19 -6.88 -3.21
CA CYS A 68 5.49 -6.31 -2.87
C CYS A 68 5.95 -5.27 -3.91
N ALA A 69 5.76 -5.56 -5.20
CA ALA A 69 6.05 -4.60 -6.26
C ALA A 69 5.08 -3.40 -6.24
N GLY A 70 3.79 -3.66 -6.05
CA GLY A 70 2.75 -2.63 -6.05
C GLY A 70 2.91 -1.60 -4.93
N ILE A 71 3.14 -2.06 -3.69
CA ILE A 71 3.30 -1.16 -2.53
C ILE A 71 4.50 -0.22 -2.68
N LYS A 72 5.60 -0.71 -3.26
CA LYS A 72 6.81 0.10 -3.54
C LYS A 72 6.64 1.09 -4.69
N ALA A 73 5.69 0.83 -5.58
CA ALA A 73 5.42 1.70 -6.72
C ALA A 73 4.46 2.85 -6.38
N LEU A 74 3.86 2.86 -5.18
CA LEU A 74 2.99 3.94 -4.75
C LEU A 74 3.75 5.26 -4.56
N PRO A 75 3.10 6.42 -4.77
CA PRO A 75 3.73 7.73 -4.62
C PRO A 75 3.86 8.14 -3.14
N SER A 76 4.37 7.24 -2.28
CA SER A 76 4.55 7.49 -0.85
C SER A 76 5.60 8.56 -0.57
N GLU A 77 6.70 8.58 -1.33
CA GLU A 77 7.76 9.59 -1.17
C GLU A 77 7.24 10.99 -1.52
N GLU A 78 6.49 11.13 -2.62
CA GLU A 78 5.89 12.40 -3.03
C GLU A 78 4.90 12.92 -1.98
N LEU A 79 4.10 12.02 -1.38
CA LEU A 79 3.21 12.36 -0.29
C LEU A 79 3.99 12.76 0.98
N SER A 80 5.02 12.01 1.36
CA SER A 80 5.90 12.33 2.49
C SER A 80 6.56 13.69 2.33
N HIS A 81 7.03 14.02 1.12
CA HIS A 81 7.58 15.34 0.82
C HIS A 81 6.54 16.45 0.96
N THR A 82 5.33 16.24 0.44
CA THR A 82 4.24 17.22 0.56
C THR A 82 3.84 17.45 2.03
N ILE A 83 3.78 16.40 2.85
CA ILE A 83 3.51 16.53 4.30
C ILE A 83 4.62 17.33 4.98
N LYS A 84 5.90 17.03 4.70
CA LYS A 84 7.04 17.76 5.26
C LYS A 84 7.03 19.24 4.89
N ASN A 85 6.69 19.55 3.63
CA ASN A 85 6.56 20.93 3.17
C ASN A 85 5.43 21.64 3.91
N PHE A 86 4.26 21.01 4.05
CA PHE A 86 3.15 21.57 4.81
C PHE A 86 3.51 21.86 6.27
N VAL A 87 4.19 20.94 6.95
CA VAL A 87 4.70 21.15 8.32
C VAL A 87 5.70 22.31 8.38
N SER A 88 6.57 22.43 7.38
CA SER A 88 7.55 23.52 7.30
C SER A 88 6.88 24.88 7.10
N ASP A 89 5.87 24.93 6.23
CA ASP A 89 5.05 26.12 6.00
C ASP A 89 4.35 26.52 7.30
N LEU A 90 3.67 25.57 7.98
CA LEU A 90 3.01 25.83 9.27
C LEU A 90 3.97 26.34 10.34
N ARG A 91 5.18 25.79 10.42
CA ARG A 91 6.19 26.22 11.38
C ARG A 91 6.63 27.66 11.13
N CYS A 92 6.93 28.01 9.88
CA CYS A 92 7.29 29.37 9.50
C CYS A 92 6.19 30.37 9.91
N MET A 93 4.92 30.00 9.73
CA MET A 93 3.78 30.85 10.07
C MET A 93 3.57 31.00 11.58
N VAL A 94 3.75 29.92 12.36
CA VAL A 94 3.74 30.00 13.82
C VAL A 94 4.84 30.95 14.32
N GLU A 95 6.05 30.82 13.78
CA GLU A 95 7.18 31.67 14.15
C GLU A 95 6.99 33.15 13.74
N GLN A 96 6.28 33.42 12.65
CA GLN A 96 5.91 34.78 12.23
C GLN A 96 4.90 35.40 13.18
N GLN A 97 3.83 34.67 13.50
CA GLN A 97 2.80 35.12 14.43
C GLN A 97 3.37 35.42 15.84
N ASP A 98 4.31 34.60 16.32
CA ASP A 98 4.96 34.84 17.61
C ASP A 98 5.81 36.13 17.59
N LYS A 99 6.52 36.40 16.48
CA LYS A 99 7.34 37.63 16.32
C LYS A 99 6.48 38.87 16.29
N GLU A 100 5.40 38.87 15.53
CA GLU A 100 4.46 39.99 15.42
C GLU A 100 3.83 40.33 16.78
N LEU A 101 3.44 39.30 17.55
CA LEU A 101 2.92 39.49 18.90
C LEU A 101 3.96 40.11 19.84
N HIS A 102 5.22 39.68 19.77
CA HIS A 102 6.30 40.25 20.58
C HIS A 102 6.64 41.70 20.19
N GLU A 103 6.66 42.02 18.90
CA GLU A 103 6.90 43.39 18.42
C GLU A 103 5.76 44.33 18.84
N LYS A 104 4.51 43.89 18.74
CA LYS A 104 3.35 44.65 19.22
C LYS A 104 3.39 44.89 20.73
N GLN A 105 3.82 43.90 21.51
CA GLN A 105 3.99 44.05 22.97
C GLN A 105 5.11 45.04 23.31
N ASN A 106 6.24 44.98 22.63
CA ASN A 106 7.37 45.90 22.85
C ASN A 106 7.02 47.35 22.44
N SER A 107 6.30 47.52 21.33
CA SER A 107 5.82 48.83 20.85
C SER A 107 4.77 49.43 21.79
N ALA A 108 3.83 48.62 22.29
CA ALA A 108 2.84 49.07 23.26
C ALA A 108 3.47 49.55 24.57
N VAL A 109 4.54 48.88 25.05
CA VAL A 109 5.27 49.32 26.24
C VAL A 109 6.04 50.63 25.99
N ALA A 110 6.58 50.84 24.78
CA ALA A 110 7.22 52.10 24.42
C ALA A 110 6.23 53.27 24.31
N SER A 111 5.01 53.02 23.80
CA SER A 111 3.96 54.03 23.63
C SER A 111 3.21 54.42 24.91
N ILE A 112 3.45 53.77 26.05
CA ILE A 112 2.95 54.26 27.35
C ILE A 112 3.48 55.68 27.65
N GLY A 113 4.57 56.11 27.00
CA GLY A 113 5.11 57.47 27.11
C GLY A 113 4.54 58.50 26.12
N GLY A 114 3.63 58.16 25.20
CA GLY A 114 3.22 59.08 24.13
C GLY A 114 1.78 58.89 23.69
N GLU A 115 0.93 59.84 24.06
CA GLU A 115 -0.41 60.03 23.50
C GLU A 115 -0.32 60.30 22.00
N THR A 116 -0.67 59.36 21.12
CA THR A 116 -1.23 59.73 19.81
C THR A 116 -2.02 58.59 19.18
N GLU A 117 -3.29 58.86 18.91
CA GLU A 117 -4.19 58.08 18.06
C GLU A 117 -3.58 57.86 16.67
N SER A 118 -3.38 56.61 16.26
CA SER A 118 -3.21 56.27 14.85
C SER A 118 -3.74 54.87 14.54
N LYS A 119 -5.02 54.85 14.16
CA LYS A 119 -5.59 54.15 13.00
C LYS A 119 -5.10 52.71 12.75
N THR A 120 -5.66 51.79 13.54
CA THR A 120 -5.66 50.34 13.32
C THR A 120 -6.42 49.97 12.04
N ASN A 121 -5.73 49.65 10.94
CA ASN A 121 -6.34 48.94 9.79
C ASN A 121 -5.34 48.02 9.06
N GLU A 122 -4.05 47.99 9.42
CA GLU A 122 -3.06 47.11 8.76
C GLU A 122 -3.14 45.66 9.27
N ASP A 123 -3.61 45.42 10.51
CA ASP A 123 -3.67 44.08 11.12
C ASP A 123 -4.59 43.10 10.33
N SER A 124 -5.63 43.57 9.64
CA SER A 124 -6.61 42.67 8.99
C SER A 124 -6.17 42.11 7.64
N GLU A 125 -5.29 42.82 6.92
CA GLU A 125 -4.81 42.36 5.61
C GLU A 125 -3.82 41.20 5.78
N ASP A 126 -2.98 41.26 6.80
CA ASP A 126 -1.96 40.25 7.09
C ASP A 126 -2.57 38.90 7.52
N ASP A 127 -3.54 38.91 8.45
CA ASP A 127 -4.30 37.72 8.85
C ASP A 127 -4.99 37.03 7.64
N SER A 128 -5.47 37.82 6.67
CA SER A 128 -6.09 37.30 5.45
C SER A 128 -5.07 36.58 4.56
N LEU A 129 -3.88 37.15 4.40
CA LEU A 129 -2.78 36.55 3.64
C LEU A 129 -2.31 35.24 4.28
N HIS A 130 -2.11 35.22 5.60
CA HIS A 130 -1.74 34.02 6.34
C HIS A 130 -2.77 32.90 6.15
N LEU A 131 -4.07 33.20 6.29
CA LEU A 131 -5.11 32.21 6.06
C LEU A 131 -5.11 31.67 4.61
N CYS A 132 -4.88 32.54 3.63
CA CYS A 132 -4.79 32.15 2.22
C CYS A 132 -3.62 31.20 1.96
N CYS A 133 -2.45 31.47 2.55
CA CYS A 133 -1.27 30.63 2.45
C CYS A 133 -1.48 29.23 3.04
N ILE A 134 -2.09 29.13 4.24
CA ILE A 134 -2.42 27.84 4.87
C ILE A 134 -3.42 27.07 4.01
N HIS A 135 -4.45 27.76 3.50
CA HIS A 135 -5.43 27.12 2.66
C HIS A 135 -4.78 26.53 1.40
N ALA A 136 -3.85 27.27 0.77
CA ALA A 136 -3.11 26.79 -0.39
C ALA A 136 -2.21 25.58 -0.08
N SER A 137 -1.49 25.59 1.05
CA SER A 137 -0.61 24.48 1.44
C SER A 137 -1.40 23.23 1.84
N LEU A 138 -2.50 23.40 2.60
CA LEU A 138 -3.43 22.32 2.93
C LEU A 138 -4.10 21.74 1.69
N THR A 139 -4.51 22.58 0.73
CA THR A 139 -5.09 22.12 -0.54
C THR A 139 -4.12 21.22 -1.31
N LYS A 140 -2.82 21.58 -1.36
CA LYS A 140 -1.78 20.75 -1.96
C LYS A 140 -1.64 19.41 -1.24
N LEU A 141 -1.65 19.42 0.09
CA LEU A 141 -1.58 18.20 0.90
C LEU A 141 -2.78 17.27 0.65
N VAL A 142 -4.00 17.81 0.68
CA VAL A 142 -5.23 17.05 0.40
C VAL A 142 -5.19 16.48 -1.02
N HIS A 143 -4.78 17.28 -2.01
CA HIS A 143 -4.63 16.81 -3.39
C HIS A 143 -3.65 15.63 -3.49
N GLN A 144 -2.50 15.71 -2.82
CA GLN A 144 -1.51 14.64 -2.83
C GLN A 144 -2.00 13.38 -2.09
N LEU A 145 -2.77 13.53 -1.01
CA LEU A 145 -3.44 12.42 -0.34
C LEU A 145 -4.45 11.73 -1.25
N THR A 146 -5.24 12.49 -2.00
CA THR A 146 -6.16 11.96 -3.01
C THR A 146 -5.42 11.21 -4.12
N LYS A 147 -4.34 11.79 -4.66
CA LYS A 147 -3.50 11.13 -5.66
C LYS A 147 -2.93 9.80 -5.15
N PHE A 148 -2.46 9.78 -3.91
CA PHE A 148 -1.95 8.56 -3.27
C PHE A 148 -3.05 7.51 -3.08
N SER A 149 -4.25 7.91 -2.66
CA SER A 149 -5.37 6.97 -2.44
C SER A 149 -5.89 6.37 -3.76
N GLU A 150 -5.99 7.17 -4.82
CA GLU A 150 -6.34 6.72 -6.16
C GLU A 150 -5.31 5.72 -6.71
N ALA A 151 -4.02 6.03 -6.58
CA ALA A 151 -2.94 5.13 -6.98
C ALA A 151 -2.96 3.81 -6.18
N SER A 152 -3.24 3.91 -4.87
CA SER A 152 -3.36 2.76 -3.98
C SER A 152 -4.53 1.86 -4.39
N LEU A 153 -5.72 2.45 -4.59
CA LEU A 153 -6.91 1.72 -5.00
C LEU A 153 -6.67 0.97 -6.32
N LYS A 154 -6.14 1.66 -7.33
CA LYS A 154 -5.81 1.06 -8.62
C LYS A 154 -4.83 -0.11 -8.48
N SER A 155 -3.76 0.06 -7.71
CA SER A 155 -2.79 -1.01 -7.47
C SER A 155 -3.45 -2.23 -6.82
N TYR A 156 -4.32 -2.05 -5.83
CA TYR A 156 -5.00 -3.15 -5.16
C TYR A 156 -5.97 -3.89 -6.08
N GLU A 157 -6.69 -3.16 -6.93
CA GLU A 157 -7.58 -3.75 -7.93
C GLU A 157 -6.81 -4.57 -8.96
N ASP A 158 -5.68 -4.05 -9.45
CA ASP A 158 -4.80 -4.76 -10.39
C ASP A 158 -4.25 -6.06 -9.77
N ILE A 159 -3.80 -6.00 -8.52
CA ILE A 159 -3.30 -7.17 -7.79
C ILE A 159 -4.41 -8.21 -7.58
N ARG A 160 -5.62 -7.76 -7.19
CA ARG A 160 -6.78 -8.63 -7.01
C ARG A 160 -7.16 -9.33 -8.33
N GLN A 161 -7.22 -8.60 -9.43
CA GLN A 161 -7.56 -9.18 -10.73
C GLN A 161 -6.52 -10.22 -11.18
N LYS A 162 -5.23 -9.94 -10.97
CA LYS A 162 -4.13 -10.87 -11.26
C LYS A 162 -4.20 -12.13 -10.37
N SER A 163 -4.51 -11.98 -9.09
CA SER A 163 -4.62 -13.12 -8.16
C SER A 163 -5.81 -14.02 -8.50
N GLU A 164 -6.97 -13.46 -8.85
CA GLU A 164 -8.14 -14.21 -9.30
C GLU A 164 -7.89 -14.96 -10.61
N THR A 165 -7.18 -14.33 -11.55
CA THR A 165 -6.75 -14.96 -12.80
C THR A 165 -5.81 -16.13 -12.53
N ALA A 166 -4.82 -15.93 -11.66
CA ALA A 166 -3.90 -16.99 -11.24
C ALA A 166 -4.62 -18.13 -10.50
N GLN A 167 -5.60 -17.81 -9.65
CA GLN A 167 -6.41 -18.78 -8.94
C GLN A 167 -7.24 -19.63 -9.89
N THR A 168 -7.92 -19.01 -10.86
CA THR A 168 -8.72 -19.70 -11.87
C THR A 168 -7.85 -20.63 -12.70
N ALA A 169 -6.70 -20.14 -13.18
CA ALA A 169 -5.75 -20.97 -13.93
C ALA A 169 -5.23 -22.16 -13.10
N TYR A 170 -4.96 -21.94 -11.81
CA TYR A 170 -4.49 -22.96 -10.89
C TYR A 170 -5.56 -24.02 -10.62
N HIS A 171 -6.79 -23.61 -10.34
CA HIS A 171 -7.91 -24.52 -10.10
C HIS A 171 -8.23 -25.37 -11.34
N ASN A 172 -8.20 -24.77 -12.54
CA ASN A 172 -8.40 -25.49 -13.79
C ASN A 172 -7.30 -26.55 -14.01
N CYS A 173 -6.03 -26.22 -13.74
CA CYS A 173 -4.94 -27.18 -13.81
C CYS A 173 -5.05 -28.31 -12.76
N MET A 174 -5.57 -28.01 -11.57
CA MET A 174 -5.79 -28.99 -10.50
C MET A 174 -6.93 -29.95 -10.82
N SER A 175 -8.04 -29.43 -11.33
CA SER A 175 -9.23 -30.22 -11.68
C SER A 175 -8.98 -31.20 -12.83
N ILE A 176 -8.09 -30.88 -13.78
CA ILE A 176 -7.66 -31.82 -14.84
C ILE A 176 -6.95 -33.06 -14.26
N ARG A 177 -6.36 -32.96 -13.07
CA ARG A 177 -5.63 -34.07 -12.40
C ARG A 177 -6.46 -34.84 -11.39
N THR A 178 -7.27 -34.17 -10.58
CA THR A 178 -8.25 -34.86 -9.73
C THR A 178 -9.41 -35.21 -10.63
N GLY A 179 -9.52 -36.46 -11.10
CA GLY A 179 -10.53 -36.95 -12.05
C GLY A 179 -12.01 -36.83 -11.62
N LYS A 180 -12.42 -35.74 -10.98
CA LYS A 180 -13.78 -35.19 -11.00
C LYS A 180 -14.08 -34.71 -12.43
N ILE A 181 -14.18 -35.70 -13.31
CA ILE A 181 -15.17 -35.67 -14.37
C ILE A 181 -16.46 -35.29 -13.65
N ARG A 182 -16.99 -34.09 -13.91
CA ARG A 182 -18.42 -33.84 -13.74
C ARG A 182 -19.07 -35.04 -14.43
N SER A 183 -19.58 -35.97 -13.65
CA SER A 183 -20.20 -37.22 -14.09
C SER A 183 -21.55 -36.87 -14.72
N SER A 184 -21.48 -36.14 -15.83
CA SER A 184 -22.54 -35.96 -16.78
C SER A 184 -22.09 -36.76 -17.99
N ASN A 185 -22.56 -38.01 -18.01
CA ASN A 185 -22.54 -38.91 -19.14
C ASN A 185 -21.16 -39.38 -19.62
N ILE A 186 -20.89 -40.67 -19.46
CA ILE A 186 -20.69 -41.63 -20.56
C ILE A 186 -20.41 -42.99 -19.91
N ASN A 187 -21.43 -43.83 -19.90
CA ASN A 187 -21.30 -45.27 -20.04
C ASN A 187 -20.31 -45.54 -21.16
N PHE A 188 -19.21 -46.26 -20.96
CA PHE A 188 -18.65 -47.17 -21.96
C PHE A 188 -17.53 -48.00 -21.34
N LEU A 189 -17.86 -49.28 -21.12
CA LEU A 189 -17.05 -50.47 -21.41
C LEU A 189 -15.54 -50.43 -21.09
N PHE A 190 -15.09 -51.35 -20.22
CA PHE A 190 -14.14 -52.43 -20.58
C PHE A 190 -13.82 -53.29 -19.33
N LEU A 191 -14.57 -54.40 -19.17
CA LEU A 191 -13.97 -55.72 -18.91
C LEU A 191 -12.96 -56.04 -20.04
N PRO A 192 -11.98 -56.97 -19.94
CA PRO A 192 -11.75 -58.02 -18.93
C PRO A 192 -10.26 -58.21 -18.52
N LYS A 193 -9.99 -59.06 -17.51
CA LYS A 193 -8.88 -60.04 -17.63
C LYS A 193 -9.02 -61.24 -16.71
N ILE A 194 -9.29 -62.36 -17.37
CA ILE A 194 -9.03 -63.75 -16.98
C ILE A 194 -7.58 -63.88 -16.47
N ASN A 195 -7.36 -64.59 -15.36
CA ASN A 195 -6.24 -65.52 -15.31
C ASN A 195 -6.52 -66.75 -14.44
N ARG A 196 -6.35 -67.90 -15.09
CA ARG A 196 -6.49 -69.26 -14.59
C ARG A 196 -5.37 -69.54 -13.57
N LYS A 197 -5.72 -70.02 -12.39
CA LYS A 197 -4.81 -70.86 -11.60
C LYS A 197 -5.35 -72.28 -11.60
N SER A 198 -4.95 -73.06 -12.60
CA SER A 198 -4.87 -74.51 -12.44
C SER A 198 -3.81 -74.79 -11.39
N LYS A 199 -4.22 -75.30 -10.23
CA LYS A 199 -3.31 -75.98 -9.31
C LYS A 199 -3.85 -77.38 -9.08
N MET A 200 -3.30 -78.26 -9.90
CA MET A 200 -3.20 -79.70 -9.80
C MET A 200 -2.79 -80.13 -8.38
N ILE A 201 -3.59 -80.92 -7.68
CA ILE A 201 -3.13 -81.92 -6.69
C ILE A 201 -4.11 -83.10 -6.71
N SER A 202 -3.58 -84.24 -7.17
CA SER A 202 -3.97 -85.66 -6.99
C SER A 202 -5.44 -86.03 -6.92
#